data_AF-A0A5M9WNC6-F1
#
_entry.id   AF-A0A5M9WNC6-F1
#
_cell.length_a   1.000
_cell.length_b   1.000
_cell.length_c   1.000
_cell.angle_alpha   90.00
_cell.angle_beta   90.00
_cell.angle_gamma   90.00
#
_symmetry.space_group_name_H-M   'P 1'
#
loop_
_entity.id
_entity.type
_entity.pdbx_description
1 polymer ?
#
loop_
_entity_poly.entity_id
_entity_poly.type
_entity_poly.pdbx_seq_one_letter_code
_entity_poly.pdbx_strand_id
1 'polypeptide(L)'
;MRYVLTDGHASSQFYHSVLVQRQLAPILQEAWLKQLMELIIWVLLGIIVVQLLLWVRGRLNKGPFRDEEVEQADPLFLAYLRSKGRLKLKDTQATMFQLIRKGILSMTIVKIKGRYRNDPGESNPQLRPKTTLEYSVQSSAVNGTPDEQGLLDWLFSTYGFGKQRLRLDALAGPSNGESKRREAMKYYQLKEKALSKGVQSWKEQVVETRDWGQLIRTPMLLRLLVYVMFPILMLLTGIVCFAERVSVPGVMGLAVTVVIWFLVIRKIHVRLLYQAACVGLMISLTVAIDGNSTFTSSLYGIIFLSIFVRLFLPAREVAPSARDWEASMRHWRKRYKKGIPVERLRESAEVLEQIIQTALVLGIGSRCVRKTDWSVLQQHHDPELRRLADRKPASDNSVPGSTILKHAPLLVLALHLRGMFKPMSAAEFPFDRTNYVFATIFPESGGSGGHAPVYTDSYSGGSREHSHDHHDSSSGGHHHGSDSGDSGRGGD
;
A
#
# COMPACT_ATOMS: atom_id res chain seq x y z
N MET A 1 -81.59 -46.00 -27.71
CA MET A 1 -81.31 -44.75 -26.98
C MET A 1 -80.74 -45.09 -25.60
N ARG A 2 -79.42 -45.03 -25.44
CA ARG A 2 -78.71 -45.01 -24.15
C ARG A 2 -77.63 -43.95 -24.29
N TYR A 3 -77.79 -42.82 -23.62
CA TYR A 3 -76.77 -41.77 -23.57
C TYR A 3 -76.08 -41.80 -22.21
N VAL A 4 -74.77 -41.69 -22.33
CA VAL A 4 -73.71 -41.77 -21.33
C VAL A 4 -73.76 -40.55 -20.41
N LEU A 5 -73.75 -40.80 -19.09
CA LEU A 5 -73.69 -39.80 -18.01
C LEU A 5 -72.53 -40.18 -17.08
N THR A 6 -71.29 -39.92 -17.50
CA THR A 6 -70.10 -40.09 -16.65
C THR A 6 -68.96 -39.15 -17.09
N ASP A 7 -69.10 -37.84 -16.87
CA ASP A 7 -67.97 -36.88 -17.03
C ASP A 7 -67.95 -35.72 -16.02
N GLY A 8 -68.81 -35.75 -14.98
CA GLY A 8 -68.94 -34.64 -14.02
C GLY A 8 -67.95 -34.64 -12.85
N HIS A 9 -67.26 -35.75 -12.56
CA HIS A 9 -66.47 -35.87 -11.32
C HIS A 9 -64.97 -35.53 -11.48
N ALA A 10 -64.40 -35.64 -12.69
CA ALA A 10 -62.98 -35.35 -12.91
C ALA A 10 -62.62 -33.85 -12.86
N SER A 11 -63.56 -32.97 -13.21
CA SER A 11 -63.33 -31.51 -13.20
C SER A 11 -63.25 -30.95 -11.77
N SER A 12 -64.11 -31.41 -10.86
CA SER A 12 -64.18 -30.88 -9.48
C SER A 12 -62.90 -31.12 -8.66
N GLN A 13 -62.24 -32.26 -8.83
CA GLN A 13 -60.98 -32.56 -8.14
C GLN A 13 -59.81 -31.71 -8.66
N PHE A 14 -59.82 -31.36 -9.95
CA PHE A 14 -58.77 -30.52 -10.55
C PHE A 14 -58.87 -29.05 -10.09
N TYR A 15 -60.09 -28.52 -9.91
CA TYR A 15 -60.25 -27.17 -9.35
C TYR A 15 -59.88 -27.10 -7.88
N HIS A 16 -60.16 -28.15 -7.10
CA HIS A 16 -59.77 -28.20 -5.69
C HIS A 16 -58.25 -28.29 -5.51
N SER A 17 -57.54 -29.06 -6.34
CA SER A 17 -56.08 -29.15 -6.25
C SER A 17 -55.39 -27.84 -6.66
N VAL A 18 -55.88 -27.15 -7.69
CA VAL A 18 -55.33 -25.85 -8.13
C VAL A 18 -55.58 -24.72 -7.11
N LEU A 19 -56.76 -24.71 -6.47
CA LEU A 19 -57.06 -23.72 -5.42
C LEU A 19 -56.26 -23.94 -4.14
N VAL A 20 -56.12 -25.21 -3.72
CA VAL A 20 -55.27 -25.59 -2.57
C VAL A 20 -53.81 -25.25 -2.85
N GLN A 21 -53.31 -25.49 -4.08
CA GLN A 21 -51.95 -25.13 -4.47
C GLN A 21 -51.71 -23.61 -4.50
N ARG A 22 -52.72 -22.81 -4.86
CA ARG A 22 -52.66 -21.34 -4.79
C ARG A 22 -52.67 -20.80 -3.36
N GLN A 23 -53.35 -21.46 -2.42
CA GLN A 23 -53.38 -21.04 -1.02
C GLN A 23 -52.19 -21.52 -0.20
N LEU A 24 -51.61 -22.70 -0.50
CA LEU A 24 -50.41 -23.19 0.19
C LEU A 24 -49.10 -22.56 -0.32
N ALA A 25 -49.03 -22.15 -1.59
CA ALA A 25 -47.84 -21.51 -2.16
C ALA A 25 -47.32 -20.31 -1.34
N PRO A 26 -48.14 -19.32 -0.92
CA PRO A 26 -47.65 -18.17 -0.16
C PRO A 26 -47.17 -18.54 1.25
N ILE A 27 -47.85 -19.48 1.92
CA ILE A 27 -47.52 -19.88 3.31
C ILE A 27 -46.19 -20.65 3.32
N LEU A 28 -46.01 -21.59 2.38
CA LEU A 28 -44.73 -22.26 2.23
C LEU A 28 -43.64 -21.24 1.88
N GLN A 29 -43.98 -20.24 1.06
CA GLN A 29 -43.05 -19.21 0.59
C GLN A 29 -42.45 -18.35 1.70
N GLU A 30 -43.27 -17.92 2.64
CA GLU A 30 -42.80 -17.09 3.76
C GLU A 30 -41.93 -17.85 4.75
N ALA A 31 -42.28 -19.13 5.01
CA ALA A 31 -41.55 -19.94 5.98
C ALA A 31 -40.12 -20.26 5.52
N TRP A 32 -39.95 -20.69 4.26
CA TRP A 32 -38.61 -21.02 3.74
C TRP A 32 -37.73 -19.77 3.60
N LEU A 33 -38.32 -18.62 3.23
CA LEU A 33 -37.57 -17.38 3.05
C LEU A 33 -37.04 -16.86 4.39
N LYS A 34 -37.86 -16.91 5.46
CA LYS A 34 -37.42 -16.57 6.82
C LYS A 34 -36.28 -17.47 7.29
N GLN A 35 -36.42 -18.79 7.12
CA GLN A 35 -35.37 -19.75 7.48
C GLN A 35 -34.07 -19.50 6.71
N LEU A 36 -34.17 -19.21 5.40
CA LEU A 36 -33.00 -18.91 4.57
C LEU A 36 -32.30 -17.62 5.03
N MET A 37 -33.04 -16.55 5.29
CA MET A 37 -32.48 -15.29 5.80
C MET A 37 -31.80 -15.48 7.15
N GLU A 38 -32.45 -16.19 8.07
CA GLU A 38 -31.89 -16.50 9.39
C GLU A 38 -30.59 -17.30 9.26
N LEU A 39 -30.56 -18.31 8.38
CA LEU A 39 -29.37 -19.08 8.07
C LEU A 39 -28.24 -18.20 7.52
N ILE A 40 -28.54 -17.26 6.61
CA ILE A 40 -27.55 -16.32 6.08
C ILE A 40 -26.98 -15.44 7.21
N ILE A 41 -27.83 -14.94 8.12
CA ILE A 41 -27.39 -14.15 9.29
C ILE A 41 -26.41 -14.97 10.13
N TRP A 42 -26.77 -16.21 10.49
CA TRP A 42 -25.91 -17.10 11.28
C TRP A 42 -24.59 -17.42 10.57
N VAL A 43 -24.63 -17.64 9.25
CA VAL A 43 -23.41 -17.87 8.43
C VAL A 43 -22.50 -16.64 8.45
N LEU A 44 -23.04 -15.44 8.22
CA LEU A 44 -22.25 -14.21 8.24
C LEU A 44 -21.68 -13.93 9.64
N LEU A 45 -22.46 -14.15 10.71
CA LEU A 45 -22.00 -14.02 12.09
C LEU A 45 -20.89 -15.03 12.40
N GLY A 46 -21.05 -16.28 11.98
CA GLY A 46 -20.05 -17.33 12.10
C GLY A 46 -18.73 -16.95 11.42
N ILE A 47 -18.78 -16.37 10.22
CA ILE A 47 -17.59 -15.86 9.51
C ILE A 47 -16.87 -14.78 10.34
N ILE A 48 -17.61 -13.84 10.95
CA ILE A 48 -17.02 -12.79 11.81
C ILE A 48 -16.31 -13.42 13.01
N VAL A 49 -16.98 -14.34 13.71
CA VAL A 49 -16.43 -15.02 14.90
C VAL A 49 -15.17 -15.81 14.54
N VAL A 50 -15.20 -16.61 13.47
CA VAL A 50 -14.04 -17.37 12.99
C VAL A 50 -12.88 -16.42 12.62
N GLN A 51 -13.16 -15.33 11.91
CA GLN A 51 -12.13 -14.36 11.53
C GLN A 51 -11.50 -13.68 12.75
N LEU A 52 -12.30 -13.37 13.77
CA LEU A 52 -11.83 -12.80 15.03
C LEU A 52 -10.93 -13.81 15.78
N LEU A 53 -11.34 -15.08 15.87
CA LEU A 53 -10.54 -16.15 16.48
C LEU A 53 -9.20 -16.34 15.76
N LEU A 54 -9.20 -16.36 14.43
CA LEU A 54 -7.97 -16.44 13.62
C LEU A 54 -7.07 -15.23 13.84
N TRP A 55 -7.64 -14.03 13.96
CA TRP A 55 -6.89 -12.82 14.26
C TRP A 55 -6.23 -12.87 15.65
N VAL A 56 -6.97 -13.32 16.67
CA VAL A 56 -6.44 -13.51 18.03
C VAL A 56 -5.34 -14.56 18.04
N ARG A 57 -5.58 -15.74 17.46
CA ARG A 57 -4.58 -16.81 17.35
C ARG A 57 -3.31 -16.33 16.64
N GLY A 58 -3.45 -15.63 15.52
CA GLY A 58 -2.33 -15.07 14.79
C GLY A 58 -1.56 -14.00 15.58
N ARG A 59 -2.19 -13.31 16.52
CA ARG A 59 -1.52 -12.31 17.37
C ARG A 59 -0.66 -12.96 18.46
N LEU A 60 -1.10 -14.12 18.96
CA LEU A 60 -0.44 -14.91 20.01
C LEU A 60 0.67 -15.83 19.47
N ASN A 61 0.53 -16.33 18.25
CA ASN A 61 1.56 -17.17 17.63
C ASN A 61 2.87 -16.38 17.44
N LYS A 62 3.97 -16.93 17.93
CA LYS A 62 5.32 -16.37 17.77
C LYS A 62 6.01 -16.89 16.51
N GLY A 63 5.50 -17.96 15.90
CA GLY A 63 6.15 -18.67 14.83
C GLY A 63 7.30 -19.57 15.35
N PRO A 64 7.73 -20.56 14.55
CA PRO A 64 8.75 -21.51 14.94
C PRO A 64 10.18 -21.00 14.70
N PHE A 65 10.37 -20.02 13.81
CA PHE A 65 11.71 -19.61 13.39
C PHE A 65 12.34 -18.66 14.41
N ARG A 66 13.64 -18.84 14.64
CA ARG A 66 14.43 -17.99 15.54
C ARG A 66 14.74 -16.65 14.90
N ASP A 67 15.16 -15.69 15.72
CA ASP A 67 15.45 -14.34 15.23
C ASP A 67 16.59 -14.35 14.20
N GLU A 68 17.59 -15.22 14.40
CA GLU A 68 18.72 -15.44 13.50
C GLU A 68 18.28 -15.94 12.12
N GLU A 69 17.33 -16.88 12.08
CA GLU A 69 16.82 -17.47 10.83
C GLU A 69 16.04 -16.44 10.02
N VAL A 70 15.31 -15.55 10.71
CA VAL A 70 14.63 -14.42 10.08
C VAL A 70 15.62 -13.43 9.48
N GLU A 71 16.77 -13.20 10.12
CA GLU A 71 17.79 -12.28 9.64
C GLU A 71 18.60 -12.83 8.47
N GLN A 72 18.84 -14.15 8.46
CA GLN A 72 19.53 -14.87 7.38
C GLN A 72 18.64 -15.10 6.15
N ALA A 73 17.32 -15.07 6.31
CA ALA A 73 16.38 -15.20 5.21
C ALA A 73 16.62 -14.15 4.11
N ASP A 74 16.22 -14.48 2.89
CA ASP A 74 16.30 -13.58 1.74
C ASP A 74 15.56 -12.26 2.06
N PRO A 75 16.24 -11.10 2.08
CA PRO A 75 15.60 -9.82 2.37
C PRO A 75 14.42 -9.54 1.43
N LEU A 76 14.52 -9.91 0.15
CA LEU A 76 13.46 -9.71 -0.83
C LEU A 76 12.22 -10.57 -0.50
N PHE A 77 12.44 -11.80 -0.04
CA PHE A 77 11.37 -12.67 0.43
C PHE A 77 10.64 -12.06 1.64
N LEU A 78 11.39 -11.53 2.61
CA LEU A 78 10.82 -10.83 3.77
C LEU A 78 10.00 -9.61 3.35
N ALA A 79 10.50 -8.82 2.39
CA ALA A 79 9.78 -7.67 1.84
C ALA A 79 8.48 -8.09 1.14
N TYR A 80 8.53 -9.16 0.35
CA TYR A 80 7.39 -9.72 -0.36
C TYR A 80 6.30 -10.20 0.61
N LEU A 81 6.69 -10.95 1.62
CA LEU A 81 5.77 -11.49 2.62
C LEU A 81 5.14 -10.38 3.46
N ARG A 82 5.95 -9.42 3.92
CA ARG A 82 5.47 -8.25 4.66
C ARG A 82 4.47 -7.41 3.86
N SER A 83 4.77 -7.18 2.58
CA SER A 83 3.92 -6.37 1.70
C SER A 83 2.69 -7.16 1.18
N LYS A 84 2.60 -8.46 1.50
CA LYS A 84 1.59 -9.38 0.96
C LYS A 84 1.54 -9.30 -0.57
N GLY A 85 2.71 -9.39 -1.20
CA GLY A 85 2.91 -9.31 -2.65
C GLY A 85 2.59 -7.94 -3.25
N ARG A 86 2.54 -6.88 -2.45
CA ARG A 86 2.43 -5.48 -2.92
C ARG A 86 3.79 -4.80 -2.82
N LEU A 87 4.78 -5.36 -3.54
CA LEU A 87 6.09 -4.73 -3.66
C LEU A 87 5.94 -3.31 -4.19
N LYS A 88 6.60 -2.37 -3.53
CA LYS A 88 6.67 -0.95 -3.87
C LYS A 88 8.12 -0.58 -4.21
N LEU A 89 8.31 0.65 -4.66
CA LEU A 89 9.65 1.19 -4.94
C LEU A 89 10.63 1.06 -3.76
N LYS A 90 10.17 1.23 -2.52
CA LYS A 90 11.01 1.01 -1.32
C LYS A 90 11.48 -0.43 -1.13
N ASP A 91 10.73 -1.40 -1.64
CA ASP A 91 11.07 -2.81 -1.48
C ASP A 91 12.18 -3.24 -2.47
N THR A 92 12.55 -2.39 -3.44
CA THR A 92 13.74 -2.65 -4.30
C THR A 92 15.04 -2.65 -3.50
N GLN A 93 15.07 -1.94 -2.38
CA GLN A 93 16.21 -1.97 -1.46
C GLN A 93 16.43 -3.37 -0.88
N ALA A 94 15.38 -4.17 -0.73
CA ALA A 94 15.52 -5.54 -0.26
C ALA A 94 16.35 -6.38 -1.25
N THR A 95 16.11 -6.23 -2.56
CA THR A 95 16.95 -6.83 -3.59
C THR A 95 18.37 -6.25 -3.59
N MET A 96 18.53 -4.93 -3.37
CA MET A 96 19.87 -4.34 -3.23
C MET A 96 20.64 -4.94 -2.05
N PHE A 97 20.00 -5.15 -0.89
CA PHE A 97 20.62 -5.80 0.26
C PHE A 97 20.94 -7.27 -0.01
N GLN A 98 20.07 -8.00 -0.71
CA GLN A 98 20.37 -9.35 -1.18
C GLN A 98 21.63 -9.37 -2.06
N LEU A 99 21.74 -8.44 -3.02
CA LEU A 99 22.91 -8.31 -3.88
C LEU A 99 24.19 -7.91 -3.12
N ILE A 100 24.06 -7.11 -2.06
CA ILE A 100 25.19 -6.79 -1.16
C ILE A 100 25.63 -8.04 -0.39
N ARG A 101 24.69 -8.83 0.14
CA ARG A 101 25.00 -10.09 0.83
C ARG A 101 25.66 -11.11 -0.11
N LYS A 102 25.33 -11.08 -1.40
CA LYS A 102 25.99 -11.87 -2.45
C LYS A 102 27.35 -11.31 -2.90
N GLY A 103 27.75 -10.12 -2.43
CA GLY A 103 29.00 -9.46 -2.84
C GLY A 103 28.97 -8.81 -4.24
N ILE A 104 27.80 -8.73 -4.90
CA ILE A 104 27.67 -8.16 -6.24
C ILE A 104 27.66 -6.63 -6.20
N LEU A 105 27.00 -6.09 -5.18
CA LEU A 105 26.94 -4.66 -4.91
C LEU A 105 27.75 -4.32 -3.66
N SER A 106 28.27 -3.10 -3.62
CA SER A 106 28.74 -2.49 -2.39
C SER A 106 28.03 -1.19 -2.09
N MET A 107 27.96 -0.88 -0.80
CA MET A 107 27.24 0.27 -0.29
C MET A 107 28.22 1.21 0.39
N THR A 108 28.09 2.50 0.11
CA THR A 108 28.93 3.54 0.71
C THR A 108 28.06 4.73 1.11
N ILE A 109 28.52 5.48 2.12
CA ILE A 109 27.84 6.69 2.58
C ILE A 109 28.47 7.88 1.84
N VAL A 110 27.66 8.64 1.13
CA VAL A 110 28.09 9.82 0.38
C VAL A 110 27.33 11.07 0.79
N LYS A 111 27.85 12.25 0.46
CA LYS A 111 27.12 13.51 0.63
C LYS A 111 25.91 13.53 -0.31
N ILE A 112 24.78 13.99 0.21
CA ILE A 112 23.58 14.19 -0.60
C ILE A 112 23.81 15.30 -1.65
N LYS A 113 23.05 15.27 -2.75
CA LYS A 113 23.01 16.33 -3.75
C LYS A 113 22.70 17.71 -3.15
N GLY A 114 23.36 18.73 -3.71
CA GLY A 114 23.25 20.12 -3.27
C GLY A 114 21.80 20.63 -3.19
N ARG A 115 20.90 20.18 -4.06
CA ARG A 115 19.49 20.60 -4.07
C ARG A 115 18.73 20.28 -2.78
N TYR A 116 19.09 19.21 -2.07
CA TYR A 116 18.47 18.86 -0.79
C TYR A 116 19.23 19.47 0.39
N ARG A 117 20.56 19.58 0.25
CA ARG A 117 21.41 20.21 1.27
C ARG A 117 21.12 21.70 1.45
N ASN A 118 20.89 22.38 0.33
CA ASN A 118 20.73 23.84 0.27
C ASN A 118 19.26 24.25 0.09
N ASP A 119 18.30 23.35 0.35
CA ASP A 119 16.88 23.63 0.11
C ASP A 119 16.40 24.78 1.01
N PRO A 120 16.04 25.94 0.44
CA PRO A 120 15.60 27.10 1.22
C PRO A 120 14.21 26.88 1.85
N GLY A 121 13.45 25.87 1.40
CA GLY A 121 12.12 25.59 1.89
C GLY A 121 12.08 24.88 3.25
N GLU A 122 13.15 24.20 3.66
CA GLU A 122 13.18 23.55 4.99
C GLU A 122 13.51 24.59 6.06
N SER A 123 12.51 24.95 6.86
CA SER A 123 12.59 25.95 7.94
C SER A 123 13.53 25.56 9.07
N ASN A 124 13.81 24.27 9.23
CA ASN A 124 14.77 23.77 10.21
C ASN A 124 16.03 23.19 9.51
N PRO A 125 17.17 23.89 9.55
CA PRO A 125 18.43 23.41 8.97
C PRO A 125 18.90 22.05 9.53
N GLN A 126 18.56 21.73 10.78
CA GLN A 126 18.91 20.45 11.43
C GLN A 126 18.14 19.26 10.83
N LEU A 127 17.00 19.51 10.17
CA LEU A 127 16.16 18.47 9.58
C LEU A 127 16.52 18.15 8.12
N ARG A 128 17.57 18.77 7.56
CA ARG A 128 18.01 18.50 6.18
C ARG A 128 18.84 17.21 6.15
N PRO A 129 18.48 16.20 5.33
CA PRO A 129 19.33 15.04 5.16
C PRO A 129 20.65 15.49 4.52
N LYS A 130 21.80 15.04 5.05
CA LYS A 130 23.12 15.49 4.57
C LYS A 130 23.94 14.37 3.95
N THR A 131 23.64 13.14 4.33
CA THR A 131 24.21 11.93 3.78
C THR A 131 23.13 11.12 3.06
N THR A 132 23.57 10.33 2.09
CA THR A 132 22.75 9.36 1.36
C THR A 132 23.59 8.11 1.10
N LEU A 133 22.92 7.03 0.69
CA LEU A 133 23.58 5.78 0.32
C LEU A 133 23.86 5.79 -1.18
N GLU A 134 25.09 5.40 -1.53
CA GLU A 134 25.52 5.10 -2.90
C GLU A 134 25.81 3.61 -3.00
N TYR A 135 25.19 2.97 -3.99
CA TYR A 135 25.46 1.60 -4.38
C TYR A 135 26.40 1.59 -5.57
N SER A 136 27.43 0.75 -5.54
CA SER A 136 28.34 0.53 -6.66
C SER A 136 28.40 -0.94 -7.02
N VAL A 137 28.44 -1.24 -8.31
CA VAL A 137 28.62 -2.60 -8.83
C VAL A 137 30.09 -2.99 -8.65
N GLN A 138 30.39 -4.05 -7.90
CA GLN A 138 31.75 -4.55 -7.69
C GLN A 138 32.15 -5.61 -8.70
N SER A 139 31.24 -6.55 -8.99
CA SER A 139 31.47 -7.66 -9.93
C SER A 139 30.49 -7.59 -11.09
N SER A 140 30.94 -7.93 -12.30
CA SER A 140 30.04 -8.12 -13.45
C SER A 140 28.93 -9.13 -13.08
N ALA A 141 27.69 -8.81 -13.44
CA ALA A 141 26.44 -9.44 -12.99
C ALA A 141 26.22 -10.91 -13.44
N VAL A 142 27.28 -11.66 -13.70
CA VAL A 142 27.28 -12.98 -14.35
C VAL A 142 26.45 -14.01 -13.57
N ASN A 143 26.26 -13.83 -12.25
CA ASN A 143 25.55 -14.79 -11.39
C ASN A 143 24.23 -14.26 -10.78
N GLY A 144 23.71 -13.13 -11.26
CA GLY A 144 22.43 -12.59 -10.78
C GLY A 144 21.23 -13.38 -11.31
N THR A 145 20.15 -13.47 -10.54
CA THR A 145 18.87 -13.98 -11.08
C THR A 145 18.27 -12.99 -12.07
N PRO A 146 17.39 -13.42 -13.01
CA PRO A 146 16.78 -12.51 -14.00
C PRO A 146 16.10 -11.28 -13.38
N ASP A 147 15.43 -11.45 -12.24
CA ASP A 147 14.80 -10.35 -11.49
C ASP A 147 15.82 -9.38 -10.86
N GLU A 148 16.98 -9.89 -10.45
CA GLU A 148 18.09 -9.08 -9.92
C GLU A 148 18.77 -8.28 -11.04
N GLN A 149 19.05 -8.94 -12.17
CA GLN A 149 19.65 -8.32 -13.35
C GLN A 149 18.73 -7.25 -13.93
N GLY A 150 17.44 -7.57 -14.11
CA GLY A 150 16.45 -6.60 -14.61
C GLY A 150 16.32 -5.36 -13.71
N LEU A 151 16.42 -5.53 -12.39
CA LEU A 151 16.44 -4.41 -11.45
C LEU A 151 17.71 -3.56 -11.58
N LEU A 152 18.88 -4.20 -11.66
CA LEU A 152 20.16 -3.52 -11.82
C LEU A 152 20.20 -2.74 -13.13
N ASP A 153 19.85 -3.39 -14.24
CA ASP A 153 19.80 -2.76 -15.56
C ASP A 153 18.87 -1.57 -15.54
N TRP A 154 17.65 -1.72 -15.02
CA TRP A 154 16.70 -0.61 -14.95
C TRP A 154 17.21 0.55 -14.07
N LEU A 155 17.63 0.29 -12.83
CA LEU A 155 18.02 1.35 -11.89
C LEU A 155 19.34 2.02 -12.26
N PHE A 156 20.38 1.24 -12.60
CA PHE A 156 21.71 1.76 -12.88
C PHE A 156 21.81 2.37 -14.27
N SER A 157 21.10 1.86 -15.29
CA SER A 157 21.10 2.50 -16.61
C SER A 157 20.30 3.79 -16.64
N THR A 158 19.15 3.84 -15.94
CA THR A 158 18.24 4.99 -16.00
C THR A 158 18.63 6.09 -15.03
N TYR A 159 19.13 5.74 -13.84
CA TYR A 159 19.38 6.69 -12.74
C TYR A 159 20.81 6.65 -12.19
N GLY A 160 21.64 5.72 -12.68
CA GLY A 160 23.02 5.59 -12.25
C GLY A 160 23.97 6.56 -12.96
N PHE A 161 25.08 6.85 -12.29
CA PHE A 161 26.22 7.56 -12.85
C PHE A 161 27.14 6.55 -13.54
N GLY A 162 27.32 6.72 -14.85
CA GLY A 162 28.18 5.83 -15.66
C GLY A 162 27.76 4.36 -15.64
N LYS A 163 26.48 4.06 -15.37
CA LYS A 163 25.92 2.70 -15.22
C LYS A 163 26.55 1.83 -14.12
N GLN A 164 27.41 2.40 -13.28
CA GLN A 164 28.14 1.64 -12.24
C GLN A 164 27.79 2.07 -10.82
N ARG A 165 27.27 3.29 -10.64
CA ARG A 165 26.96 3.84 -9.30
C ARG A 165 25.55 4.41 -9.25
N LEU A 166 24.78 4.04 -8.24
CA LEU A 166 23.43 4.53 -8.01
C LEU A 166 23.36 5.21 -6.64
N ARG A 167 23.00 6.49 -6.61
CA ARG A 167 22.70 7.20 -5.36
C ARG A 167 21.21 7.16 -5.08
N LEU A 168 20.81 6.88 -3.85
CA LEU A 168 19.38 6.86 -3.47
C LEU A 168 18.70 8.22 -3.67
N ASP A 169 19.43 9.31 -3.49
CA ASP A 169 18.91 10.66 -3.69
C ASP A 169 18.64 11.00 -5.17
N ALA A 170 19.18 10.22 -6.11
CA ALA A 170 18.87 10.34 -7.53
C ALA A 170 17.43 9.92 -7.82
N LEU A 171 16.86 9.06 -6.99
CA LEU A 171 15.50 8.56 -7.13
C LEU A 171 14.47 9.36 -6.32
N ALA A 172 14.92 10.17 -5.36
CA ALA A 172 14.07 11.02 -4.54
C ALA A 172 13.24 12.03 -5.38
N GLY A 173 12.15 12.50 -4.76
CA GLY A 173 11.21 13.49 -5.32
C GLY A 173 11.75 14.93 -5.29
N PRO A 174 10.92 15.94 -5.61
CA PRO A 174 11.32 17.33 -5.56
C PRO A 174 11.75 17.75 -4.15
N SER A 175 12.70 18.67 -4.06
CA SER A 175 12.92 19.43 -2.81
C SER A 175 11.71 20.34 -2.52
N ASN A 176 11.61 20.89 -1.30
CA ASN A 176 10.53 21.81 -0.95
C ASN A 176 10.56 23.07 -1.83
N GLY A 177 11.74 23.65 -2.09
CA GLY A 177 11.90 24.75 -3.04
C GLY A 177 11.49 24.40 -4.47
N GLU A 178 11.80 23.18 -4.94
CA GLU A 178 11.40 22.69 -6.27
C GLU A 178 9.90 22.40 -6.36
N SER A 179 9.28 21.95 -5.26
CA SER A 179 7.86 21.58 -5.23
C SER A 179 6.93 22.76 -5.52
N LYS A 180 7.38 23.99 -5.22
CA LYS A 180 6.66 25.24 -5.52
C LYS A 180 6.68 25.61 -7.00
N ARG A 181 7.60 25.05 -7.79
CA ARG A 181 7.73 25.34 -9.23
C ARG A 181 6.93 24.31 -10.05
N ARG A 182 5.94 24.78 -10.80
CA ARG A 182 5.03 23.92 -11.60
C ARG A 182 5.78 23.03 -12.61
N GLU A 183 6.80 23.58 -13.26
CA GLU A 183 7.62 22.84 -14.26
C GLU A 183 8.42 21.71 -13.61
N ALA A 184 9.08 21.98 -12.48
CA ALA A 184 9.79 20.96 -11.73
C ALA A 184 8.83 19.85 -11.28
N MET A 185 7.64 20.23 -10.78
CA MET A 185 6.62 19.25 -10.39
C MET A 185 6.18 18.36 -11.56
N LYS A 186 6.03 18.90 -12.77
CA LYS A 186 5.70 18.12 -13.99
C LYS A 186 6.81 17.10 -14.31
N TYR A 187 8.08 17.50 -14.23
CA TYR A 187 9.22 16.58 -14.38
C TYR A 187 9.17 15.44 -13.37
N TYR A 188 8.95 15.74 -12.09
CA TYR A 188 8.90 14.72 -11.05
C TYR A 188 7.68 13.80 -11.15
N GLN A 189 6.54 14.28 -11.63
CA GLN A 189 5.38 13.42 -11.93
C GLN A 189 5.68 12.44 -13.07
N LEU A 190 6.37 12.88 -14.12
CA LEU A 190 6.81 11.99 -15.21
C LEU A 190 7.81 10.95 -14.71
N LYS A 191 8.77 11.38 -13.89
CA LYS A 191 9.73 10.50 -13.22
C LYS A 191 9.04 9.47 -12.32
N GLU A 192 8.06 9.88 -11.52
CA GLU A 192 7.28 9.00 -10.66
C GLU A 192 6.50 7.95 -11.46
N LYS A 193 5.89 8.34 -12.59
CA LYS A 193 5.25 7.40 -13.52
C LYS A 193 6.24 6.41 -14.12
N ALA A 194 7.42 6.86 -14.54
CA ALA A 194 8.48 5.99 -15.06
C ALA A 194 8.97 5.00 -13.98
N LEU A 195 9.19 5.49 -12.76
CA LEU A 195 9.56 4.66 -11.62
C LEU A 195 8.48 3.60 -11.32
N SER A 196 7.20 4.00 -11.31
CA SER A 196 6.10 3.07 -11.07
C SER A 196 6.00 1.98 -12.13
N LYS A 197 6.29 2.30 -13.41
CA LYS A 197 6.33 1.31 -14.49
C LYS A 197 7.49 0.33 -14.29
N GLY A 198 8.69 0.83 -13.97
CA GLY A 198 9.85 0.00 -13.69
C GLY A 198 9.64 -0.94 -12.49
N VAL A 199 9.05 -0.43 -11.40
CA VAL A 199 8.68 -1.26 -10.24
C VAL A 199 7.69 -2.36 -10.61
N GLN A 200 6.70 -2.04 -11.45
CA GLN A 200 5.70 -3.02 -11.86
C GLN A 200 6.33 -4.13 -12.73
N SER A 201 7.19 -3.77 -13.68
CA SER A 201 7.91 -4.73 -14.51
C SER A 201 8.87 -5.60 -13.68
N TRP A 202 9.66 -5.00 -12.79
CA TRP A 202 10.53 -5.74 -11.87
C TRP A 202 9.73 -6.69 -10.98
N LYS A 203 8.59 -6.24 -10.44
CA LYS A 203 7.72 -7.08 -9.61
C LYS A 203 7.17 -8.29 -10.38
N GLU A 204 6.82 -8.12 -11.65
CA GLU A 204 6.37 -9.23 -12.51
C GLU A 204 7.50 -10.26 -12.67
N GLN A 205 8.73 -9.81 -12.95
CA GLN A 205 9.91 -10.67 -13.02
C GLN A 205 10.19 -11.42 -11.71
N VAL A 206 10.05 -10.77 -10.55
CA VAL A 206 10.24 -11.42 -9.24
C VAL A 206 9.22 -12.54 -9.05
N VAL A 207 7.95 -12.30 -9.39
CA VAL A 207 6.89 -13.30 -9.22
C VAL A 207 7.09 -14.49 -10.16
N GLU A 208 7.52 -14.23 -11.39
CA GLU A 208 7.81 -15.26 -12.40
C GLU A 208 9.05 -16.09 -12.05
N THR A 209 10.16 -15.42 -11.70
CA THR A 209 11.45 -16.09 -11.45
C THR A 209 11.46 -16.90 -10.16
N ARG A 210 10.77 -16.43 -9.12
CA ARG A 210 10.84 -17.03 -7.77
C ARG A 210 9.66 -17.96 -7.42
N ASP A 211 8.69 -18.10 -8.31
CA ASP A 211 7.41 -18.81 -8.08
C ASP A 211 6.67 -18.38 -6.79
N TRP A 212 6.81 -17.09 -6.42
CA TRP A 212 6.20 -16.60 -5.19
C TRP A 212 4.70 -16.30 -5.30
N GLY A 213 4.14 -16.43 -6.50
CA GLY A 213 2.71 -16.19 -6.76
C GLY A 213 1.79 -17.03 -5.87
N GLN A 214 2.22 -18.22 -5.48
CA GLN A 214 1.43 -19.13 -4.66
C GLN A 214 1.42 -18.76 -3.16
N LEU A 215 2.36 -17.94 -2.70
CA LEU A 215 2.49 -17.58 -1.28
C LEU A 215 1.45 -16.57 -0.83
N ILE A 216 0.92 -15.76 -1.75
CA ILE A 216 -0.11 -14.76 -1.45
C ILE A 216 -1.37 -15.12 -2.21
N ARG A 217 -2.40 -15.53 -1.47
CA ARG A 217 -3.66 -15.99 -2.05
C ARG A 217 -4.79 -15.05 -1.68
N THR A 218 -5.82 -15.02 -2.54
CA THR A 218 -7.10 -14.43 -2.18
C THR A 218 -7.80 -15.38 -1.20
N PRO A 219 -8.22 -14.92 -0.01
CA PRO A 219 -8.86 -15.80 0.96
C PRO A 219 -10.12 -16.45 0.39
N MET A 220 -10.33 -17.73 0.68
CA MET A 220 -11.48 -18.50 0.20
C MET A 220 -12.80 -17.85 0.63
N LEU A 221 -12.87 -17.36 1.88
CA LEU A 221 -14.05 -16.66 2.40
C LEU A 221 -14.39 -15.39 1.62
N LEU A 222 -13.39 -14.66 1.13
CA LEU A 222 -13.65 -13.46 0.30
C LEU A 222 -14.19 -13.85 -1.08
N ARG A 223 -13.69 -14.95 -1.66
CA ARG A 223 -14.25 -15.50 -2.91
C ARG A 223 -15.70 -15.94 -2.69
N LEU A 224 -15.97 -16.69 -1.62
CA LEU A 224 -17.33 -17.12 -1.28
C LEU A 224 -18.28 -15.92 -1.09
N LEU A 225 -17.83 -14.89 -0.38
CA LEU A 225 -18.60 -13.67 -0.14
C LEU A 225 -18.98 -12.96 -1.45
N VAL A 226 -18.03 -12.85 -2.39
CA VAL A 226 -18.22 -12.08 -3.64
C VAL A 226 -18.92 -12.90 -4.73
N TYR A 227 -18.57 -14.17 -4.88
CA TYR A 227 -19.06 -15.02 -5.98
C TYR A 227 -20.32 -15.80 -5.63
N VAL A 228 -20.59 -16.06 -4.34
CA VAL A 228 -21.76 -16.87 -3.92
C VAL A 228 -22.74 -16.04 -3.11
N MET A 229 -22.28 -15.43 -2.01
CA MET A 229 -23.18 -14.69 -1.12
C MET A 229 -23.76 -13.45 -1.80
N PHE A 230 -22.96 -12.65 -2.50
CA PHE A 230 -23.46 -11.41 -3.12
C PHE A 230 -24.53 -11.67 -4.21
N PRO A 231 -24.38 -12.65 -5.13
CA PRO A 231 -25.47 -13.03 -6.03
C PRO A 231 -26.74 -13.51 -5.32
N ILE A 232 -26.61 -14.26 -4.23
CA ILE A 232 -27.77 -14.67 -3.41
C ILE A 232 -28.48 -13.44 -2.84
N LEU A 233 -27.73 -12.47 -2.30
CA LEU A 233 -28.31 -11.22 -1.78
C LEU A 233 -28.99 -10.41 -2.88
N MET A 234 -28.37 -10.32 -4.06
CA MET A 234 -28.93 -9.65 -5.21
C MET A 234 -30.23 -10.32 -5.68
N LEU A 235 -30.25 -11.65 -5.74
CA LEU A 235 -31.44 -12.43 -6.11
C LEU A 235 -32.57 -12.25 -5.09
N LEU A 236 -32.27 -12.34 -3.79
CA LEU A 236 -33.25 -12.11 -2.71
C LEU A 236 -33.82 -10.70 -2.78
N THR A 237 -32.97 -9.69 -2.98
CA THR A 237 -33.39 -8.29 -3.17
C THR A 237 -34.29 -8.17 -4.40
N GLY A 238 -33.92 -8.80 -5.52
CA GLY A 238 -34.72 -8.81 -6.73
C GLY A 238 -36.10 -9.47 -6.57
N ILE A 239 -36.19 -10.59 -5.84
CA ILE A 239 -37.46 -11.26 -5.53
C ILE A 239 -38.37 -10.34 -4.72
N VAL A 240 -37.85 -9.69 -3.68
CA VAL A 240 -38.65 -8.78 -2.86
C VAL A 240 -39.10 -7.56 -3.68
N CYS A 241 -38.20 -6.95 -4.45
CA CYS A 241 -38.56 -5.86 -5.35
C CYS A 241 -39.66 -6.27 -6.34
N PHE A 242 -39.60 -7.49 -6.88
CA PHE A 242 -40.60 -8.00 -7.83
C PHE A 242 -41.96 -8.24 -7.17
N ALA A 243 -41.97 -8.80 -5.94
CA ALA A 243 -43.18 -9.06 -5.18
C ALA A 243 -43.97 -7.77 -4.85
N GLU A 244 -43.27 -6.69 -4.52
CA GLU A 244 -43.87 -5.40 -4.13
C GLU A 244 -44.24 -4.51 -5.34
N ARG A 245 -44.21 -5.04 -6.57
CA ARG A 245 -44.39 -4.32 -7.84
C ARG A 245 -43.32 -3.24 -8.05
N VAL A 246 -42.21 -3.65 -8.66
CA VAL A 246 -41.01 -2.82 -8.84
C VAL A 246 -41.33 -1.43 -9.41
N SER A 247 -40.89 -0.39 -8.70
CA SER A 247 -40.80 0.97 -9.25
C SER A 247 -39.69 1.06 -10.30
N VAL A 248 -39.86 1.85 -11.37
CA VAL A 248 -38.82 2.05 -12.41
C VAL A 248 -37.44 2.40 -11.80
N PRO A 249 -37.35 3.27 -10.77
CA PRO A 249 -36.07 3.56 -10.12
C PRO A 249 -35.46 2.35 -9.40
N GLY A 250 -36.27 1.45 -8.83
CA GLY A 250 -35.78 0.20 -8.21
C GLY A 250 -35.11 -0.73 -9.21
N VAL A 251 -35.71 -0.89 -10.42
CA VAL A 251 -35.09 -1.67 -11.52
C VAL A 251 -33.77 -1.05 -11.95
N MET A 252 -33.74 0.27 -12.12
CA MET A 252 -32.51 1.00 -12.48
C MET A 252 -31.42 0.83 -11.42
N GLY A 253 -31.76 0.89 -10.13
CA GLY A 253 -30.84 0.66 -9.03
C GLY A 253 -30.22 -0.75 -9.05
N LEU A 254 -31.04 -1.78 -9.29
CA LEU A 254 -30.55 -3.15 -9.42
C LEU A 254 -29.62 -3.31 -10.63
N ALA A 255 -29.96 -2.74 -11.78
CA ALA A 255 -29.13 -2.80 -12.98
C ALA A 255 -27.75 -2.14 -12.75
N VAL A 256 -27.70 -0.96 -12.12
CA VAL A 256 -26.44 -0.30 -11.74
C VAL A 256 -25.64 -1.17 -10.77
N THR A 257 -26.32 -1.80 -9.80
CA THR A 257 -25.66 -2.67 -8.82
C THR A 257 -25.02 -3.90 -9.47
N VAL A 258 -25.64 -4.49 -10.49
CA VAL A 258 -25.06 -5.58 -11.30
C VAL A 258 -23.76 -5.14 -11.97
N VAL A 259 -23.74 -3.95 -12.58
CA VAL A 259 -22.54 -3.39 -13.22
C VAL A 259 -21.42 -3.19 -12.19
N ILE A 260 -21.73 -2.63 -11.02
CA ILE A 260 -20.74 -2.46 -9.94
C ILE A 260 -20.23 -3.82 -9.47
N TRP A 261 -21.09 -4.83 -9.33
CA TRP A 261 -20.68 -6.18 -8.95
C TRP A 261 -19.71 -6.82 -9.94
N PHE A 262 -19.91 -6.63 -11.25
CA PHE A 262 -18.94 -7.08 -12.25
C PHE A 262 -17.57 -6.41 -12.08
N LEU A 263 -17.55 -5.11 -11.73
CA LEU A 263 -16.33 -4.40 -11.37
C LEU A 263 -15.70 -4.94 -10.08
N VAL A 264 -16.52 -5.34 -9.08
CA VAL A 264 -16.05 -6.01 -7.86
C VAL A 264 -15.36 -7.32 -8.20
N ILE A 265 -15.92 -8.16 -9.08
CA ILE A 265 -15.28 -9.41 -9.51
C ILE A 265 -13.91 -9.12 -10.12
N ARG A 266 -13.83 -8.17 -11.06
CA ARG A 266 -12.57 -7.80 -11.73
C ARG A 266 -11.54 -7.22 -10.77
N LYS A 267 -11.99 -6.51 -9.73
CA LYS A 267 -11.15 -5.82 -8.74
C LYS A 267 -11.46 -6.27 -7.32
N ILE A 268 -11.49 -7.59 -7.07
CA ILE A 268 -11.91 -8.20 -5.79
C ILE A 268 -11.15 -7.67 -4.55
N HIS A 269 -9.93 -7.19 -4.78
CA HIS A 269 -9.06 -6.62 -3.75
C HIS A 269 -9.46 -5.21 -3.28
N VAL A 270 -10.33 -4.51 -4.02
CA VAL A 270 -10.77 -3.14 -3.72
C VAL A 270 -12.00 -3.18 -2.82
N ARG A 271 -11.82 -2.81 -1.55
CA ARG A 271 -12.88 -2.84 -0.53
C ARG A 271 -14.08 -1.95 -0.88
N LEU A 272 -13.80 -0.73 -1.36
CA LEU A 272 -14.80 0.28 -1.63
C LEU A 272 -15.81 -0.14 -2.71
N LEU A 273 -15.40 -0.92 -3.72
CA LEU A 273 -16.31 -1.38 -4.77
C LEU A 273 -17.38 -2.33 -4.20
N TYR A 274 -17.00 -3.24 -3.29
CA TYR A 274 -17.97 -4.14 -2.67
C TYR A 274 -18.95 -3.39 -1.77
N GLN A 275 -18.44 -2.41 -1.00
CA GLN A 275 -19.27 -1.56 -0.16
C GLN A 275 -20.23 -0.72 -1.00
N ALA A 276 -19.75 -0.15 -2.12
CA ALA A 276 -20.60 0.57 -3.06
C ALA A 276 -21.70 -0.33 -3.66
N ALA A 277 -21.38 -1.58 -3.99
CA ALA A 277 -22.37 -2.55 -4.47
C ALA A 277 -23.45 -2.86 -3.41
N CYS A 278 -23.04 -3.05 -2.14
CA CYS A 278 -23.98 -3.26 -1.05
C CYS A 278 -24.85 -2.02 -0.78
N VAL A 279 -24.27 -0.82 -0.81
CA VAL A 279 -25.04 0.44 -0.70
C VAL A 279 -26.00 0.59 -1.87
N GLY A 280 -25.60 0.18 -3.08
CA GLY A 280 -26.49 0.11 -4.25
C GLY A 280 -27.70 -0.79 -4.01
N LEU A 281 -27.50 -1.98 -3.42
CA LEU A 281 -28.60 -2.86 -3.01
C LEU A 281 -29.51 -2.19 -1.97
N MET A 282 -28.94 -1.53 -0.95
CA MET A 282 -29.72 -0.82 0.07
C MET A 282 -30.61 0.25 -0.56
N ILE A 283 -30.05 1.11 -1.42
CA ILE A 283 -30.80 2.18 -2.11
C ILE A 283 -31.89 1.58 -2.99
N SER A 284 -31.58 0.52 -3.75
CA SER A 284 -32.55 -0.14 -4.61
C SER A 284 -33.73 -0.70 -3.80
N LEU A 285 -33.44 -1.29 -2.63
CA LEU A 285 -34.44 -1.82 -1.72
C LEU A 285 -35.29 -0.71 -1.09
N THR A 286 -34.69 0.41 -0.68
CA THR A 286 -35.39 1.56 -0.09
C THR A 286 -36.35 2.22 -1.07
N VAL A 287 -35.96 2.33 -2.34
CA VAL A 287 -36.77 2.98 -3.38
C VAL A 287 -37.86 2.04 -3.95
N ALA A 288 -37.68 0.73 -3.80
CA ALA A 288 -38.63 -0.25 -4.29
C ALA A 288 -39.79 -0.54 -3.32
N ILE A 289 -39.65 -0.22 -2.02
CA ILE A 289 -40.59 -0.66 -0.98
C ILE A 289 -41.03 0.53 -0.13
N ASP A 290 -42.31 0.90 -0.21
CA ASP A 290 -42.91 2.01 0.56
C ASP A 290 -43.38 1.60 1.98
N GLY A 291 -43.00 0.41 2.47
CA GLY A 291 -43.45 -0.15 3.74
C GLY A 291 -42.34 -0.79 4.58
N ASN A 292 -42.46 -0.67 5.91
CA ASN A 292 -41.55 -1.34 6.85
C ASN A 292 -42.06 -2.76 7.15
N SER A 293 -41.78 -3.71 6.25
CA SER A 293 -42.01 -5.13 6.53
C SER A 293 -40.85 -5.72 7.35
N THR A 294 -41.15 -6.71 8.18
CA THR A 294 -40.13 -7.46 8.93
C THR A 294 -39.10 -8.11 7.99
N PHE A 295 -39.52 -8.52 6.79
CA PHE A 295 -38.63 -9.04 5.75
C PHE A 295 -37.63 -7.99 5.25
N THR A 296 -38.10 -6.78 4.93
CA THR A 296 -37.23 -5.68 4.48
C THR A 296 -36.20 -5.31 5.55
N SER A 297 -36.63 -5.26 6.82
CA SER A 297 -35.71 -5.00 7.95
C SER A 297 -34.63 -6.09 8.10
N SER A 298 -34.97 -7.36 7.87
CA SER A 298 -34.04 -8.48 7.93
C SER A 298 -33.02 -8.42 6.79
N LEU A 299 -33.45 -8.09 5.57
CA LEU A 299 -32.55 -7.89 4.43
C LEU A 299 -31.57 -6.74 4.65
N TYR A 300 -32.04 -5.61 5.19
CA TYR A 300 -31.14 -4.52 5.58
C TYR A 300 -30.10 -4.98 6.60
N GLY A 301 -30.52 -5.76 7.60
CA GLY A 301 -29.61 -6.38 8.58
C GLY A 301 -28.56 -7.27 7.92
N ILE A 302 -28.96 -8.11 6.96
CA ILE A 302 -28.04 -8.99 6.23
C ILE A 302 -27.06 -8.19 5.36
N ILE A 303 -27.53 -7.21 4.60
CA ILE A 303 -26.67 -6.37 3.75
C ILE A 303 -25.67 -5.60 4.61
N PHE A 304 -26.13 -5.04 5.73
CA PHE A 304 -25.28 -4.37 6.71
C PHE A 304 -24.23 -5.34 7.27
N LEU A 305 -24.65 -6.50 7.76
CA LEU A 305 -23.73 -7.52 8.30
C LEU A 305 -22.71 -7.97 7.25
N SER A 306 -23.10 -8.08 5.98
CA SER A 306 -22.20 -8.39 4.87
C SER A 306 -21.12 -7.32 4.64
N ILE A 307 -21.49 -6.02 4.77
CA ILE A 307 -20.52 -4.91 4.76
C ILE A 307 -19.51 -5.07 5.91
N PHE A 308 -19.97 -5.44 7.11
CA PHE A 308 -19.10 -5.70 8.25
C PHE A 308 -18.17 -6.90 8.01
N VAL A 309 -18.70 -8.02 7.52
CA VAL A 309 -17.89 -9.18 7.14
C VAL A 309 -16.78 -8.76 6.18
N ARG A 310 -17.10 -7.99 5.13
CA ARG A 310 -16.10 -7.49 4.17
C ARG A 310 -15.02 -6.62 4.81
N LEU A 311 -15.37 -5.85 5.84
CA LEU A 311 -14.44 -4.97 6.57
C LEU A 311 -13.40 -5.78 7.34
N PHE A 312 -13.83 -6.84 8.01
CA PHE A 312 -12.94 -7.74 8.77
C PHE A 312 -12.13 -8.68 7.89
N LEU A 313 -12.63 -9.03 6.69
CA LEU A 313 -11.90 -9.92 5.79
C LEU A 313 -10.63 -9.24 5.20
N PRO A 314 -9.46 -9.89 5.30
CA PRO A 314 -8.26 -9.41 4.65
C PRO A 314 -8.41 -9.49 3.13
N ALA A 315 -7.91 -8.48 2.41
CA ALA A 315 -7.93 -8.52 0.94
C ALA A 315 -6.94 -9.54 0.35
N ARG A 316 -5.88 -9.85 1.10
CA ARG A 316 -4.84 -10.82 0.74
C ARG A 316 -4.42 -11.59 1.96
N GLU A 317 -4.25 -12.89 1.80
CA GLU A 317 -3.84 -13.80 2.84
C GLU A 317 -2.53 -14.48 2.47
N VAL A 318 -1.72 -14.74 3.49
CA VAL A 318 -0.50 -15.54 3.35
C VAL A 318 -0.89 -17.01 3.35
N ALA A 319 -0.38 -17.75 2.36
CA ALA A 319 -0.60 -19.18 2.22
C ALA A 319 -0.13 -19.93 3.47
N PRO A 320 -0.76 -21.09 3.81
CA PRO A 320 -0.40 -21.86 4.99
C PRO A 320 1.11 -22.14 5.13
N SER A 321 1.80 -22.44 4.03
CA SER A 321 3.26 -22.70 4.00
C SER A 321 4.12 -21.51 4.42
N ALA A 322 3.64 -20.27 4.29
CA ALA A 322 4.36 -19.05 4.65
C ALA A 322 3.81 -18.39 5.93
N ARG A 323 2.79 -18.96 6.58
CA ARG A 323 2.21 -18.40 7.82
C ARG A 323 3.21 -18.41 8.98
N ASP A 324 4.05 -19.43 9.06
CA ASP A 324 5.08 -19.55 10.10
C ASP A 324 6.16 -18.48 9.95
N TRP A 325 6.55 -18.18 8.71
CA TRP A 325 7.40 -17.04 8.40
C TRP A 325 6.74 -15.71 8.78
N GLU A 326 5.46 -15.50 8.45
CA GLU A 326 4.75 -14.26 8.80
C GLU A 326 4.67 -14.08 10.33
N ALA A 327 4.41 -15.16 11.07
CA ALA A 327 4.36 -15.14 12.53
C ALA A 327 5.73 -14.81 13.14
N SER A 328 6.80 -15.46 12.68
CA SER A 328 8.17 -15.25 13.15
C SER A 328 8.66 -13.83 12.84
N MET A 329 8.43 -13.33 11.61
CA MET A 329 8.72 -11.95 11.24
C MET A 329 7.95 -10.94 12.10
N ARG A 330 6.67 -11.23 12.42
CA ARG A 330 5.86 -10.36 13.27
C ARG A 330 6.38 -10.35 14.71
N HIS A 331 6.84 -11.48 15.22
CA HIS A 331 7.49 -11.60 16.52
C HIS A 331 8.80 -10.80 16.55
N TRP A 332 9.70 -11.07 15.60
CA TRP A 332 10.96 -10.35 15.40
C TRP A 332 10.71 -8.84 15.36
N ARG A 333 9.78 -8.39 14.51
CA ARG A 333 9.42 -6.97 14.39
C ARG A 333 8.90 -6.38 15.70
N LYS A 334 8.13 -7.11 16.50
CA LYS A 334 7.65 -6.62 17.82
C LYS A 334 8.82 -6.46 18.81
N ARG A 335 9.78 -7.40 18.81
CA ARG A 335 10.97 -7.37 19.66
C ARG A 335 11.91 -6.22 19.27
N TYR A 336 12.37 -6.19 18.02
CA TYR A 336 13.32 -5.20 17.51
C TYR A 336 12.75 -3.79 17.35
N LYS A 337 11.42 -3.63 17.34
CA LYS A 337 10.77 -2.31 17.47
C LYS A 337 11.08 -1.62 18.82
N LYS A 338 11.57 -2.36 19.81
CA LYS A 338 12.05 -1.82 21.10
C LYS A 338 13.55 -1.52 21.12
N GLY A 339 14.28 -1.77 20.03
CA GLY A 339 15.74 -1.70 19.96
C GLY A 339 16.34 -3.07 19.71
N ILE A 340 17.61 -3.10 19.26
CA ILE A 340 18.38 -4.34 19.17
C ILE A 340 18.63 -4.84 20.61
N PRO A 341 18.32 -6.11 20.92
CA PRO A 341 18.56 -6.65 22.26
C PRO A 341 20.03 -6.57 22.68
N VAL A 342 20.30 -6.30 23.96
CA VAL A 342 21.65 -6.08 24.50
C VAL A 342 22.56 -7.29 24.26
N GLU A 343 21.99 -8.49 24.37
CA GLU A 343 22.65 -9.75 24.09
C GLU A 343 23.14 -9.87 22.64
N ARG A 344 22.40 -9.31 21.68
CA ARG A 344 22.75 -9.31 20.24
C ARG A 344 23.72 -8.20 19.87
N LEU A 345 23.82 -7.13 20.67
CA LEU A 345 24.76 -6.04 20.43
C LEU A 345 26.23 -6.45 20.59
N ARG A 346 26.49 -7.62 21.19
CA ARG A 346 27.82 -8.21 21.34
C ARG A 346 28.18 -9.16 20.19
N GLU A 347 27.48 -9.07 19.06
CA GLU A 347 27.78 -9.90 17.89
C GLU A 347 28.66 -9.12 16.90
N SER A 348 29.17 -9.80 15.87
CA SER A 348 30.04 -9.17 14.89
C SER A 348 29.34 -8.04 14.15
N ALA A 349 30.14 -7.08 13.63
CA ALA A 349 29.62 -5.94 12.87
C ALA A 349 28.76 -6.37 11.67
N GLU A 350 29.07 -7.52 11.06
CA GLU A 350 28.31 -8.09 9.93
C GLU A 350 26.90 -8.53 10.36
N VAL A 351 26.77 -9.17 11.53
CA VAL A 351 25.46 -9.58 12.04
C VAL A 351 24.63 -8.36 12.42
N LEU A 352 25.25 -7.35 13.03
CA LEU A 352 24.59 -6.08 13.32
C LEU A 352 24.12 -5.37 12.05
N GLU A 353 24.93 -5.37 10.99
CA GLU A 353 24.55 -4.87 9.67
C GLU A 353 23.33 -5.64 9.11
N GLN A 354 23.34 -6.98 9.21
CA GLN A 354 22.22 -7.82 8.77
C GLN A 354 20.93 -7.53 9.56
N ILE A 355 21.02 -7.35 10.88
CA ILE A 355 19.90 -6.95 11.73
C ILE A 355 19.32 -5.61 11.26
N ILE A 356 20.18 -4.62 10.96
CA ILE A 356 19.74 -3.29 10.49
C ILE A 356 19.11 -3.39 9.09
N GLN A 357 19.69 -4.16 8.17
CA GLN A 357 19.11 -4.42 6.84
C GLN A 357 17.72 -5.06 6.97
N THR A 358 17.59 -6.10 7.79
CA THR A 358 16.31 -6.76 8.07
C THR A 358 15.31 -5.79 8.70
N ALA A 359 15.75 -4.93 9.62
CA ALA A 359 14.90 -3.91 10.22
C ALA A 359 14.38 -2.89 9.19
N LEU A 360 15.23 -2.43 8.27
CA LEU A 360 14.87 -1.52 7.19
C LEU A 360 13.86 -2.17 6.24
N VAL A 361 14.11 -3.40 5.79
CA VAL A 361 13.20 -4.16 4.94
C VAL A 361 11.83 -4.34 5.61
N LEU A 362 11.84 -4.63 6.91
CA LEU A 362 10.61 -4.81 7.70
C LEU A 362 9.89 -3.49 8.05
N GLY A 363 10.44 -2.35 7.68
CA GLY A 363 9.87 -1.03 7.95
C GLY A 363 9.83 -0.72 9.45
N ILE A 364 10.91 -1.06 10.15
CA ILE A 364 11.18 -0.64 11.54
C ILE A 364 12.60 -0.13 11.74
N GLY A 365 13.41 0.05 10.69
CA GLY A 365 14.83 0.39 10.78
C GLY A 365 15.10 1.63 11.62
N SER A 366 14.44 2.75 11.29
CA SER A 366 14.58 4.01 12.03
C SER A 366 14.23 3.88 13.52
N ARG A 367 13.13 3.18 13.84
CA ARG A 367 12.67 2.98 15.22
C ARG A 367 13.55 1.99 15.98
N CYS A 368 14.04 0.95 15.31
CA CYS A 368 14.95 -0.05 15.86
C CYS A 368 16.22 0.66 16.32
N VAL A 369 16.94 1.32 15.41
CA VAL A 369 18.19 2.00 15.73
C VAL A 369 18.02 3.09 16.79
N ARG A 370 16.92 3.85 16.75
CA ARG A 370 16.67 4.90 17.75
C ARG A 370 16.58 4.36 19.17
N LYS A 371 15.98 3.20 19.36
CA LYS A 371 15.74 2.63 20.69
C LYS A 371 16.85 1.70 21.16
N THR A 372 17.76 1.33 20.27
CA THR A 372 18.95 0.57 20.61
C THR A 372 19.82 1.38 21.57
N ASP A 373 20.21 0.76 22.67
CA ASP A 373 21.18 1.34 23.60
C ASP A 373 22.61 1.09 23.08
N TRP A 374 23.09 2.05 22.29
CA TRP A 374 24.42 1.98 21.69
C TRP A 374 25.57 2.11 22.69
N SER A 375 25.30 2.48 23.96
CA SER A 375 26.35 2.58 25.00
C SER A 375 27.01 1.23 25.28
N VAL A 376 26.28 0.14 25.09
CA VAL A 376 26.78 -1.24 25.26
C VAL A 376 27.96 -1.53 24.33
N LEU A 377 28.02 -0.89 23.15
CA LEU A 377 29.12 -1.09 22.20
C LEU A 377 30.46 -0.52 22.68
N GLN A 378 30.48 0.32 23.72
CA GLN A 378 31.74 0.81 24.31
C GLN A 378 32.57 -0.33 24.95
N GLN A 379 31.89 -1.42 25.34
CA GLN A 379 32.52 -2.61 25.90
C GLN A 379 32.67 -3.74 24.85
N HIS A 380 32.49 -3.44 23.57
CA HIS A 380 32.55 -4.45 22.51
C HIS A 380 33.97 -5.01 22.32
N HIS A 381 34.11 -6.28 21.98
CA HIS A 381 35.43 -6.91 21.79
C HIS A 381 36.15 -6.32 20.55
N ASP A 382 35.41 -6.06 19.48
CA ASP A 382 35.92 -5.36 18.29
C ASP A 382 36.33 -3.90 18.62
N PRO A 383 37.62 -3.53 18.46
CA PRO A 383 38.10 -2.18 18.73
C PRO A 383 37.53 -1.12 17.77
N GLU A 384 37.15 -1.48 16.54
CA GLU A 384 36.58 -0.54 15.57
C GLU A 384 35.15 -0.15 15.95
N LEU A 385 34.35 -1.11 16.42
CA LEU A 385 33.01 -0.82 16.95
C LEU A 385 33.06 0.05 18.20
N ARG A 386 34.04 -0.18 19.08
CA ARG A 386 34.30 0.70 20.23
C ARG A 386 34.65 2.12 19.79
N ARG A 387 35.61 2.26 18.86
CA ARG A 387 36.00 3.57 18.30
C ARG A 387 34.81 4.32 17.69
N LEU A 388 33.94 3.62 16.96
CA LEU A 388 32.74 4.22 16.37
C LEU A 388 31.68 4.58 17.42
N ALA A 389 31.51 3.78 18.47
CA ALA A 389 30.59 4.04 19.56
C ALA A 389 31.07 5.22 20.45
N ASP A 390 32.38 5.35 20.67
CA ASP A 390 32.97 6.44 21.45
C ASP A 390 33.02 7.75 20.69
N ARG A 391 33.00 7.70 19.34
CA ARG A 391 32.94 8.89 18.52
C ARG A 391 31.70 9.69 18.86
N LYS A 392 31.87 10.88 19.44
CA LYS A 392 30.77 11.83 19.69
C LYS A 392 29.92 11.93 18.43
N PRO A 393 28.58 11.87 18.52
CA PRO A 393 27.72 12.02 17.34
C PRO A 393 28.21 13.26 16.60
N ALA A 394 28.67 13.04 15.38
CA ALA A 394 29.50 14.03 14.73
C ALA A 394 28.63 15.27 14.47
N SER A 395 29.26 16.45 14.53
CA SER A 395 28.58 17.67 14.11
C SER A 395 27.95 17.43 12.75
N ASP A 396 26.67 17.79 12.72
CA ASP A 396 25.67 17.79 11.69
C ASP A 396 26.16 17.77 10.23
N ASN A 397 27.33 18.33 9.91
CA ASN A 397 27.86 18.52 8.55
C ASN A 397 28.94 17.52 8.09
N SER A 398 29.36 16.58 8.94
CA SER A 398 30.41 15.62 8.58
C SER A 398 29.85 14.33 7.98
N VAL A 399 30.49 13.86 6.90
CA VAL A 399 30.32 12.48 6.43
C VAL A 399 31.17 11.61 7.35
N PRO A 400 30.70 10.42 7.77
CA PRO A 400 31.60 9.48 8.42
C PRO A 400 32.83 9.32 7.53
N GLY A 401 34.01 9.62 8.07
CA GLY A 401 35.27 9.45 7.34
C GLY A 401 35.41 8.02 6.84
N SER A 402 36.28 7.76 5.87
CA SER A 402 36.52 6.40 5.35
C SER A 402 36.81 5.45 6.50
N THR A 403 35.84 4.60 6.84
CA THR A 403 35.97 3.58 7.89
C THR A 403 36.57 2.31 7.28
N ILE A 404 37.26 1.53 8.11
CA ILE A 404 37.80 0.22 7.73
C ILE A 404 36.66 -0.81 7.57
N LEU A 405 35.52 -0.58 8.25
CA LEU A 405 34.26 -1.32 8.12
C LEU A 405 33.55 -1.06 6.78
N LYS A 406 34.20 -1.41 5.67
CA LYS A 406 33.63 -1.34 4.32
C LYS A 406 32.38 -2.22 4.15
N HIS A 407 32.26 -3.26 4.97
CA HIS A 407 31.20 -4.26 4.90
C HIS A 407 29.97 -3.93 5.78
N ALA A 408 30.06 -2.95 6.68
CA ALA A 408 28.96 -2.55 7.58
C ALA A 408 28.57 -1.05 7.48
N PRO A 409 28.25 -0.54 6.29
CA PRO A 409 27.99 0.88 6.11
C PRO A 409 26.68 1.36 6.75
N LEU A 410 25.64 0.52 6.92
CA LEU A 410 24.43 0.93 7.65
C LEU A 410 24.68 1.03 9.15
N LEU A 411 25.53 0.17 9.70
CA LEU A 411 25.96 0.24 11.10
C LEU A 411 26.76 1.52 11.35
N VAL A 412 27.70 1.86 10.47
CA VAL A 412 28.43 3.13 10.53
C VAL A 412 27.46 4.31 10.45
N LEU A 413 26.48 4.26 9.54
CA LEU A 413 25.45 5.28 9.42
C LEU A 413 24.58 5.39 10.69
N ALA A 414 24.19 4.25 11.27
CA ALA A 414 23.40 4.17 12.49
C ALA A 414 24.12 4.79 13.69
N LEU A 415 25.40 4.49 13.86
CA LEU A 415 26.25 5.03 14.93
C LEU A 415 26.54 6.52 14.71
N HIS A 416 26.85 6.91 13.48
CA HIS A 416 27.13 8.31 13.12
C HIS A 416 25.91 9.21 13.35
N LEU A 417 24.71 8.69 13.11
CA LEU A 417 23.45 9.41 13.23
C LEU A 417 22.71 9.14 14.54
N ARG A 418 23.38 8.60 15.57
CA ARG A 418 22.75 8.42 16.89
C ARG A 418 22.21 9.77 17.39
N GLY A 419 20.91 9.83 17.68
CA GLY A 419 20.22 11.07 18.06
C GLY A 419 19.67 11.91 16.90
N MET A 420 20.00 11.58 15.64
CA MET A 420 19.54 12.28 14.43
C MET A 420 18.76 11.34 13.51
N PHE A 421 17.43 11.40 13.60
CA PHE A 421 16.58 10.29 13.17
C PHE A 421 16.13 10.31 11.70
N LYS A 422 16.23 11.46 11.02
CA LYS A 422 15.67 11.64 9.68
C LYS A 422 16.47 10.98 8.54
N PRO A 423 17.82 10.87 8.55
CA PRO A 423 18.53 10.27 7.42
C PRO A 423 18.33 8.73 7.36
N MET A 424 18.03 8.08 8.47
CA MET A 424 17.64 6.67 8.43
C MET A 424 16.20 6.47 7.95
N SER A 425 15.30 7.44 8.18
CA SER A 425 13.99 7.48 7.53
C SER A 425 14.14 7.69 6.02
N ALA A 426 15.11 8.50 5.58
CA ALA A 426 15.43 8.65 4.17
C ALA A 426 16.01 7.34 3.58
N ALA A 427 16.77 6.56 4.35
CA ALA A 427 17.15 5.21 3.94
C ALA A 427 15.96 4.24 3.92
N GLU A 428 14.99 4.35 4.84
CA GLU A 428 13.81 3.47 4.94
C GLU A 428 12.71 3.80 3.92
N PHE A 429 12.61 5.07 3.52
CA PHE A 429 11.63 5.58 2.57
C PHE A 429 12.25 6.65 1.64
N PRO A 430 13.26 6.32 0.81
CA PRO A 430 13.99 7.32 0.01
C PRO A 430 13.12 8.03 -1.04
N PHE A 431 11.87 7.61 -1.19
CA PHE A 431 10.93 8.09 -2.20
C PHE A 431 9.71 8.79 -1.62
N ASP A 432 9.53 8.79 -0.29
CA ASP A 432 8.38 9.46 0.31
C ASP A 432 8.60 10.97 0.26
N ARG A 433 7.66 11.70 -0.35
CA ARG A 433 7.69 13.17 -0.40
C ARG A 433 7.74 13.75 1.01
N THR A 434 7.12 13.09 1.99
CA THR A 434 7.13 13.51 3.39
C THR A 434 8.52 13.50 4.02
N ASN A 435 9.44 12.65 3.56
CA ASN A 435 10.82 12.69 4.04
C ASN A 435 11.56 13.98 3.65
N TYR A 436 11.05 14.71 2.65
CA TYR A 436 11.62 15.96 2.13
C TYR A 436 10.65 17.15 2.25
N VAL A 437 9.44 16.91 2.76
CA VAL A 437 8.37 17.88 2.96
C VAL A 437 7.78 17.61 4.35
N PHE A 438 8.38 18.19 5.39
CA PHE A 438 7.70 18.27 6.70
C PHE A 438 8.00 19.62 7.35
N ALA A 439 7.30 20.63 6.87
CA ALA A 439 6.70 21.62 7.74
C ALA A 439 5.18 21.37 7.71
N THR A 440 4.53 21.38 8.87
CA THR A 440 3.09 21.64 9.13
C THR A 440 2.03 20.54 9.34
N ILE A 441 2.32 19.23 9.51
CA ILE A 441 1.21 18.27 9.88
C ILE A 441 1.12 17.94 11.38
N PHE A 442 2.07 18.39 12.21
CA PHE A 442 1.89 18.39 13.66
C PHE A 442 2.46 19.70 14.23
N PRO A 443 1.65 20.74 14.49
CA PRO A 443 2.05 21.73 15.47
C PRO A 443 2.16 21.01 16.82
N GLU A 444 3.39 20.90 17.33
CA GLU A 444 3.59 20.79 18.76
C GLU A 444 3.06 22.08 19.40
N SER A 445 1.87 22.01 20.00
CA SER A 445 1.56 22.86 21.15
C SER A 445 0.36 22.31 21.91
N GLY A 446 0.64 21.37 22.82
CA GLY A 446 0.04 21.47 24.14
C GLY A 446 0.59 22.74 24.79
N GLY A 447 -0.22 23.78 24.82
CA GLY A 447 0.09 25.07 25.42
C GLY A 447 -1.20 25.82 25.69
N SER A 448 -1.72 25.65 26.90
CA SER A 448 -2.85 26.33 27.51
C SER A 448 -2.90 27.84 27.21
N GLY A 449 -4.03 28.32 26.67
CA GLY A 449 -4.35 29.73 26.53
C GLY A 449 -5.63 29.90 25.71
N GLY A 450 -6.68 30.44 26.34
CA GLY A 450 -8.06 30.34 25.89
C GLY A 450 -8.45 31.13 24.63
N HIS A 451 -9.74 30.96 24.32
CA HIS A 451 -10.56 31.57 23.27
C HIS A 451 -10.57 30.88 21.90
N ALA A 452 -11.59 30.05 21.73
CA ALA A 452 -12.32 29.88 20.48
C ALA A 452 -13.72 30.49 20.67
N PRO A 453 -14.55 30.66 19.62
CA PRO A 453 -14.25 31.29 18.34
C PRO A 453 -15.37 32.27 17.93
N VAL A 454 -15.06 33.35 17.21
CA VAL A 454 -16.06 34.05 16.39
C VAL A 454 -15.34 34.58 15.16
N TYR A 455 -15.59 33.98 14.00
CA TYR A 455 -15.64 34.75 12.76
C TYR A 455 -16.70 34.13 11.86
N THR A 456 -17.71 34.96 11.65
CA THR A 456 -18.90 34.78 10.84
C THR A 456 -18.58 34.81 9.36
N ASP A 457 -19.31 33.99 8.62
CA ASP A 457 -19.53 34.11 7.19
C ASP A 457 -20.00 35.53 6.81
N SER A 458 -19.42 36.09 5.76
CA SER A 458 -20.04 37.17 5.00
C SER A 458 -19.85 36.92 3.50
N TYR A 459 -20.89 36.32 2.94
CA TYR A 459 -21.23 36.39 1.52
C TYR A 459 -21.75 37.80 1.19
N SER A 460 -21.09 38.49 0.27
CA SER A 460 -21.64 39.59 -0.55
C SER A 460 -20.80 39.61 -1.83
N GLY A 461 -21.32 39.31 -3.02
CA GLY A 461 -22.33 40.11 -3.72
C GLY A 461 -21.59 41.14 -4.58
N GLY A 462 -21.52 40.93 -5.90
CA GLY A 462 -20.80 41.85 -6.79
C GLY A 462 -20.76 41.41 -8.25
N SER A 463 -21.92 41.38 -8.89
CA SER A 463 -22.12 41.28 -10.34
C SER A 463 -21.74 42.60 -11.02
N ARG A 464 -20.94 42.55 -12.11
CA ARG A 464 -20.86 43.55 -13.20
C ARG A 464 -19.98 42.94 -14.30
N GLU A 465 -20.55 42.43 -15.39
CA GLU A 465 -20.80 43.18 -16.65
C GLU A 465 -19.61 44.04 -17.10
N HIS A 466 -18.86 43.54 -18.09
CA HIS A 466 -18.54 44.32 -19.27
C HIS A 466 -18.15 43.41 -20.45
N SER A 467 -18.97 43.50 -21.48
CA SER A 467 -18.73 43.15 -22.88
C SER A 467 -17.61 44.00 -23.47
N HIS A 468 -16.79 43.41 -24.35
CA HIS A 468 -16.52 43.98 -25.69
C HIS A 468 -15.77 42.96 -26.56
N ASP A 469 -16.45 42.54 -27.62
CA ASP A 469 -15.88 41.88 -28.79
C ASP A 469 -15.24 42.90 -29.76
N HIS A 470 -14.40 42.34 -30.63
CA HIS A 470 -14.14 42.68 -32.05
C HIS A 470 -12.81 43.31 -32.48
N HIS A 471 -12.18 42.58 -33.43
CA HIS A 471 -11.44 42.98 -34.66
C HIS A 471 -10.12 43.78 -34.46
N ASP A 472 -9.07 43.68 -35.29
CA ASP A 472 -8.74 42.91 -36.49
C ASP A 472 -7.21 43.00 -36.72
N SER A 473 -6.65 41.96 -37.34
CA SER A 473 -5.72 41.97 -38.49
C SER A 473 -4.72 43.12 -38.73
N SER A 474 -3.42 42.79 -38.79
CA SER A 474 -2.42 43.34 -39.74
C SER A 474 -1.09 42.56 -39.58
N SER A 475 -0.65 41.76 -40.56
CA SER A 475 0.39 42.09 -41.58
C SER A 475 1.68 42.66 -40.97
N GLY A 476 2.91 42.26 -41.27
CA GLY A 476 3.57 41.55 -42.37
C GLY A 476 5.04 41.97 -42.27
N GLY A 477 6.01 41.14 -42.66
CA GLY A 477 7.41 41.57 -42.63
C GLY A 477 8.44 40.44 -42.72
N HIS A 478 8.82 40.12 -43.96
CA HIS A 478 10.03 39.38 -44.30
C HIS A 478 11.28 40.18 -43.89
N HIS A 479 12.37 39.50 -43.49
CA HIS A 479 13.72 39.88 -43.92
C HIS A 479 14.68 38.68 -43.90
N HIS A 480 15.27 38.45 -45.07
CA HIS A 480 16.46 37.65 -45.32
C HIS A 480 17.71 38.31 -44.71
N GLY A 481 18.71 37.49 -44.38
CA GLY A 481 20.06 37.95 -44.06
C GLY A 481 21.01 36.77 -43.86
N SER A 482 21.68 36.38 -44.94
CA SER A 482 22.72 35.36 -45.04
C SER A 482 24.10 35.87 -44.55
N ASP A 483 25.04 34.92 -44.45
CA ASP A 483 26.50 35.08 -44.51
C ASP A 483 27.20 35.73 -43.30
N SER A 484 28.47 35.46 -42.97
CA SER A 484 29.49 34.44 -43.28
C SER A 484 30.74 34.85 -42.44
N GLY A 485 31.76 33.98 -42.33
CA GLY A 485 33.07 34.31 -41.75
C GLY A 485 33.32 33.60 -40.41
N ASP A 486 34.07 32.51 -40.30
CA ASP A 486 35.43 32.15 -40.75
C ASP A 486 36.58 32.74 -39.92
N SER A 487 37.45 31.81 -39.53
CA SER A 487 38.87 31.92 -39.14
C SER A 487 39.27 32.63 -37.84
N GLY A 488 40.05 31.91 -37.04
CA GLY A 488 40.75 32.43 -35.87
C GLY A 488 41.61 31.37 -35.17
N ARG A 489 42.74 31.04 -35.78
CA ARG A 489 43.80 30.13 -35.31
C ARG A 489 44.90 30.94 -34.62
N GLY A 490 45.42 30.45 -33.50
CA GLY A 490 46.61 30.93 -32.77
C GLY A 490 46.41 30.68 -31.27
N GLY A 491 47.21 29.93 -30.53
CA GLY A 491 48.64 29.66 -30.66
C GLY A 491 49.35 30.39 -29.51
N ASP A 492 49.50 29.69 -28.38
CA ASP A 492 50.68 29.65 -27.50
C ASP A 492 50.47 28.56 -26.43
#